data_AF-X1NCM5-F1
#
_entry.id   AF-X1NCM5-F1
#
_cell.length_a   1.000
_cell.length_b   1.000
_cell.length_c   1.000
_cell.angle_alpha   90.00
_cell.angle_beta   90.00
_cell.angle_gamma   90.00
#
_symmetry.space_group_name_H-M   'P 1'
#
loop_
_entity.id
_entity.type
_entity.pdbx_description
1 polymer ?
#
loop_
_entity_poly.entity_id
_entity_poly.type
_entity_poly.pdbx_seq_one_letter_code
_entity_poly.pdbx_strand_id
1 'polypeptide(L)'
;MLVIKNKSFKDITSFRIGGKIRNLYIPITIKDLREVFNIVKNEEYFLVGAGTNILASDRDFEHVISMRKFRRDLEFQGSHLNAYAGCSVKSAALECASKGLSGMEFLIGVPGLIGGAIAMNAGYFGHDISQRLNEITFLTVDGELLSITDFR
;
A
#
# COMPACT_ATOMS: atom_id res chain seq x y z
N MET A 1 -10.93 1.93 -12.95
CA MET A 1 -9.56 1.40 -12.75
C MET A 1 -8.78 1.42 -14.07
N LEU A 2 -7.44 1.29 -14.07
CA LEU A 2 -6.67 0.97 -15.29
C LEU A 2 -6.32 -0.52 -15.32
N VAL A 3 -6.34 -1.12 -16.51
CA VAL A 3 -5.89 -2.50 -16.75
C VAL A 3 -4.80 -2.50 -17.81
N ILE A 4 -3.63 -3.02 -17.47
CA ILE A 4 -2.48 -3.14 -18.38
C ILE A 4 -2.20 -4.61 -18.60
N LYS A 5 -2.10 -5.02 -19.87
CA LYS A 5 -1.76 -6.40 -20.24
C LYS A 5 -0.27 -6.56 -20.53
N ASN A 6 0.24 -7.77 -20.29
CA ASN A 6 1.60 -8.18 -20.67
C ASN A 6 2.71 -7.24 -20.14
N LYS A 7 2.60 -6.80 -18.88
CA LYS A 7 3.65 -6.03 -18.21
C LYS A 7 4.71 -6.99 -17.66
N SER A 8 5.86 -6.49 -17.20
CA SER A 8 6.81 -7.30 -16.42
C SER A 8 6.84 -6.86 -14.97
N PHE A 9 6.97 -7.81 -14.05
CA PHE A 9 7.07 -7.53 -12.61
C PHE A 9 8.31 -6.68 -12.29
N LYS A 10 9.39 -6.82 -13.09
CA LYS A 10 10.59 -6.00 -13.00
C LYS A 10 10.32 -4.49 -13.13
N ASP A 11 9.26 -4.12 -13.86
CA ASP A 11 8.95 -2.72 -14.12
C ASP A 11 8.27 -2.04 -12.93
N ILE A 12 7.84 -2.82 -11.93
CA ILE A 12 7.05 -2.34 -10.78
C ILE A 12 7.67 -2.66 -9.42
N THR A 13 8.89 -3.19 -9.37
CA THR A 13 9.65 -3.49 -8.14
C THR A 13 10.97 -2.74 -8.07
N SER A 14 11.48 -2.50 -6.86
CA SER A 14 12.78 -1.84 -6.64
C SER A 14 13.96 -2.69 -7.10
N PHE A 15 13.87 -4.02 -6.91
CA PHE A 15 14.90 -4.97 -7.33
C PHE A 15 14.97 -5.16 -8.86
N ARG A 16 13.95 -4.72 -9.61
CA ARG A 16 13.87 -4.84 -11.07
C ARG A 16 14.05 -6.27 -11.56
N ILE A 17 13.40 -7.21 -10.88
CA ILE A 17 13.33 -8.62 -11.23
C ILE A 17 11.89 -9.10 -11.32
N GLY A 18 11.69 -10.29 -11.89
CA GLY A 18 10.43 -11.02 -11.93
C GLY A 18 9.79 -11.09 -13.31
N GLY A 19 9.02 -12.15 -13.50
CA GLY A 19 8.46 -12.59 -14.79
C GLY A 19 7.34 -11.70 -15.34
N LYS A 20 6.59 -12.23 -16.30
CA LYS A 20 5.52 -11.50 -16.98
C LYS A 20 4.28 -11.41 -16.09
N ILE A 21 3.56 -10.30 -16.19
CA ILE A 21 2.24 -10.08 -15.60
C ILE A 21 1.22 -10.07 -16.73
N ARG A 22 0.29 -11.04 -16.74
CA ARG A 22 -0.74 -11.09 -17.79
C ARG A 22 -1.75 -9.97 -17.61
N ASN A 23 -2.26 -9.78 -16.39
CA ASN A 23 -3.22 -8.73 -16.04
C ASN A 23 -2.71 -7.90 -14.86
N LEU A 24 -2.36 -6.63 -15.11
CA LEU A 24 -2.01 -5.65 -14.09
C LEU A 24 -3.17 -4.69 -13.86
N TYR A 25 -3.81 -4.78 -12.70
CA TYR A 25 -4.88 -3.89 -12.27
C TYR A 25 -4.32 -2.72 -11.47
N ILE A 26 -4.76 -1.51 -11.75
CA ILE A 26 -4.34 -0.30 -11.03
C ILE A 26 -5.60 0.43 -10.55
N PRO A 27 -6.11 0.10 -9.35
CA PRO A 27 -7.24 0.80 -8.76
C PRO A 27 -6.85 2.21 -8.32
N ILE A 28 -7.78 3.15 -8.48
CA ILE A 28 -7.62 4.55 -8.03
C ILE A 28 -8.53 4.81 -6.83
N THR A 29 -9.70 4.17 -6.81
CA THR A 29 -10.74 4.34 -5.78
C THR A 29 -11.06 3.03 -5.04
N ILE A 30 -11.77 3.12 -3.91
CA ILE A 30 -12.29 1.94 -3.20
C ILE A 30 -13.25 1.13 -4.09
N LYS A 31 -14.06 1.82 -4.92
CA LYS A 31 -14.95 1.17 -5.89
C LYS A 31 -14.16 0.34 -6.91
N ASP A 32 -13.06 0.90 -7.45
CA ASP A 32 -12.18 0.16 -8.35
C ASP A 32 -11.58 -1.06 -7.65
N LEU A 33 -11.12 -0.92 -6.40
CA LEU A 33 -10.51 -2.02 -5.66
C LEU A 33 -11.50 -3.16 -5.40
N ARG A 34 -12.76 -2.84 -5.07
CA ARG A 34 -13.86 -3.82 -4.97
C ARG A 34 -14.08 -4.55 -6.28
N GLU A 35 -14.10 -3.82 -7.40
CA GLU A 35 -14.27 -4.41 -8.72
C GLU A 35 -13.13 -5.38 -9.04
N VAL A 36 -11.88 -5.01 -8.73
CA VAL A 36 -10.72 -5.90 -8.89
C VAL A 36 -10.87 -7.17 -8.05
N PHE A 37 -11.21 -7.06 -6.77
CA PHE A 37 -11.41 -8.24 -5.91
C PHE A 37 -12.52 -9.16 -6.42
N ASN A 38 -13.57 -8.61 -7.01
CA ASN A 38 -14.60 -9.43 -7.66
C ASN A 38 -14.09 -10.13 -8.94
N ILE A 39 -13.21 -9.48 -9.72
CA ILE A 39 -12.62 -10.07 -10.93
C ILE A 39 -11.68 -11.24 -10.58
N VAL A 40 -10.83 -11.07 -9.58
CA VAL A 40 -9.85 -12.09 -9.14
C VAL A 40 -10.43 -13.04 -8.09
N LYS A 41 -11.76 -13.05 -7.93
CA LYS A 41 -12.42 -13.87 -6.94
C LYS A 41 -12.16 -15.35 -7.24
N ASN A 42 -11.58 -16.06 -6.27
CA ASN A 42 -11.13 -17.46 -6.38
C ASN A 42 -9.93 -17.70 -7.32
N GLU A 43 -9.26 -16.65 -7.79
CA GLU A 43 -8.04 -16.75 -8.60
C GLU A 43 -6.80 -16.38 -7.75
N GLU A 44 -5.62 -16.90 -8.10
CA GLU A 44 -4.37 -16.46 -7.48
C GLU A 44 -4.05 -15.03 -7.95
N TYR A 45 -3.80 -14.12 -7.01
CA TYR A 45 -3.38 -12.75 -7.31
C TYR A 45 -2.32 -12.26 -6.32
N PHE A 46 -1.56 -11.26 -6.76
CA PHE A 46 -0.58 -10.55 -5.92
C PHE A 46 -0.96 -9.08 -5.77
N LEU A 47 -0.97 -8.57 -4.54
CA LEU A 47 -1.16 -7.15 -4.26
C LEU A 47 0.18 -6.49 -3.98
N VAL A 48 0.47 -5.40 -4.68
CA VAL A 48 1.76 -4.71 -4.67
C VAL A 48 1.58 -3.24 -4.35
N GLY A 49 2.24 -2.76 -3.30
CA GLY A 49 2.38 -1.34 -2.99
C GLY A 49 3.39 -0.63 -3.90
N ALA A 50 4.40 0.00 -3.29
CA ALA A 50 5.52 0.57 -4.04
C ALA A 50 6.46 -0.50 -4.65
N GLY A 51 6.31 -1.77 -4.27
CA GLY A 51 7.21 -2.85 -4.71
C GLY A 51 8.64 -2.73 -4.18
N THR A 52 8.82 -2.06 -3.03
CA THR A 52 10.13 -1.79 -2.42
C THR A 52 10.66 -2.93 -1.55
N ASN A 53 9.80 -3.91 -1.24
CA ASN A 53 10.10 -5.07 -0.40
C ASN A 53 9.57 -6.38 -1.03
N ILE A 54 9.73 -6.55 -2.35
CA ILE A 54 9.23 -7.73 -3.07
C ILE A 54 10.33 -8.32 -3.94
N LEU A 55 10.66 -9.59 -3.69
CA LEU A 55 11.51 -10.42 -4.54
C LEU A 55 10.61 -11.30 -5.43
N ALA A 56 10.31 -10.84 -6.63
CA ALA A 56 9.43 -11.58 -7.56
C ALA A 56 10.22 -12.63 -8.35
N SER A 57 9.70 -13.86 -8.42
CA SER A 57 10.26 -14.94 -9.25
C SER A 57 10.12 -14.65 -10.75
N ASP A 58 10.91 -15.31 -11.58
CA ASP A 58 10.83 -15.20 -13.05
C ASP A 58 9.64 -15.94 -13.69
N ARG A 59 8.81 -16.64 -12.88
CA ARG A 59 7.56 -17.25 -13.35
C ARG A 59 6.57 -16.18 -13.82
N ASP A 60 5.65 -16.56 -14.69
CA ASP A 60 4.56 -15.68 -15.11
C ASP A 60 3.47 -15.59 -14.02
N PHE A 61 2.89 -14.40 -13.90
CA PHE A 61 1.84 -14.05 -12.94
C PHE A 61 0.56 -13.69 -13.68
N GLU A 62 -0.55 -14.33 -13.33
CA GLU A 62 -1.82 -14.13 -14.02
C GLU A 62 -2.46 -12.78 -13.63
N HIS A 63 -2.56 -12.50 -12.33
CA HIS A 63 -3.19 -11.30 -11.80
C HIS A 63 -2.28 -10.58 -10.80
N VAL A 64 -2.06 -9.29 -11.03
CA VAL A 64 -1.35 -8.41 -10.08
C VAL A 64 -2.14 -7.12 -9.89
N ILE A 65 -2.31 -6.70 -8.64
CA ILE A 65 -2.97 -5.47 -8.24
C ILE A 65 -1.90 -4.49 -7.77
N SER A 66 -1.78 -3.33 -8.43
CA SER A 66 -0.81 -2.29 -8.06
C SER A 66 -1.49 -1.11 -7.39
N MET A 67 -1.18 -0.89 -6.12
CA MET A 67 -1.71 0.22 -5.31
C MET A 67 -1.00 1.54 -5.58
N ARG A 68 -0.08 1.60 -6.55
CA ARG A 68 0.73 2.79 -6.82
C ARG A 68 -0.09 4.03 -7.18
N LYS A 69 -1.26 3.89 -7.81
CA LYS A 69 -2.14 5.03 -8.13
C LYS A 69 -3.40 5.07 -7.24
N PHE A 70 -3.45 4.24 -6.19
CA PHE A 70 -4.55 4.30 -5.25
C PHE A 70 -4.58 5.66 -4.56
N ARG A 71 -5.76 6.05 -4.09
CA ARG A 71 -6.05 7.29 -3.35
C ARG A 71 -4.92 7.71 -2.41
N ARG A 72 -4.57 9.00 -2.43
CA ARG A 72 -3.35 9.58 -1.80
C ARG A 72 -3.63 10.77 -0.88
N ASP A 73 -4.84 10.87 -0.35
CA ASP A 73 -5.20 11.97 0.53
C ASP A 73 -4.54 11.81 1.91
N LEU A 74 -4.12 12.94 2.47
CA LEU A 74 -3.65 13.08 3.84
C LEU A 74 -4.60 14.07 4.53
N GLU A 75 -5.32 13.60 5.54
CA GLU A 75 -6.33 14.37 6.25
C GLU A 75 -5.89 14.52 7.71
N PHE A 76 -5.86 15.75 8.21
CA PHE A 76 -5.40 16.04 9.56
C PHE A 76 -6.56 16.43 10.46
N GLN A 77 -6.62 15.83 11.65
CA GLN A 77 -7.60 16.14 12.71
C GLN A 77 -6.85 16.38 14.02
N GLY A 78 -6.57 17.65 14.31
CA GLY A 78 -5.69 18.03 15.42
C GLY A 78 -4.30 17.41 15.22
N SER A 79 -3.88 16.55 16.15
CA SER A 79 -2.59 15.83 16.11
C SER A 79 -2.65 14.47 15.40
N HIS A 80 -3.79 14.09 14.81
CA HIS A 80 -3.94 12.81 14.12
C HIS A 80 -3.86 12.99 12.61
N LEU A 81 -3.14 12.07 11.96
CA LEU A 81 -3.08 11.94 10.51
C LEU A 81 -3.89 10.72 10.06
N ASN A 82 -4.89 10.95 9.22
CA ASN A 82 -5.55 9.92 8.43
C ASN A 82 -4.91 9.88 7.04
N ALA A 83 -4.29 8.75 6.69
CA ALA A 83 -3.59 8.58 5.42
C ALA A 83 -4.11 7.39 4.63
N TYR A 84 -4.46 7.59 3.36
CA TYR A 84 -4.87 6.48 2.50
C TYR A 84 -3.68 5.57 2.15
N ALA A 85 -3.98 4.29 1.88
CA ALA A 85 -2.96 3.26 1.60
C ALA A 85 -2.01 3.60 0.43
N GLY A 86 -2.43 4.47 -0.50
CA GLY A 86 -1.64 4.92 -1.65
C GLY A 86 -0.69 6.08 -1.35
N CYS A 87 -0.75 6.67 -0.16
CA CYS A 87 0.14 7.76 0.26
C CYS A 87 1.58 7.28 0.38
N SER A 88 2.53 8.12 -0.02
CA SER A 88 3.95 7.89 0.22
C SER A 88 4.25 8.03 1.71
N VAL A 89 4.97 7.04 2.28
CA VAL A 89 5.41 7.07 3.69
C VAL A 89 6.23 8.33 3.98
N LYS A 90 7.19 8.62 3.09
CA LYS A 90 8.05 9.81 3.19
C LYS A 90 7.24 11.11 3.13
N SER A 91 6.25 11.17 2.24
CA SER A 91 5.42 12.37 2.10
C SER A 91 4.56 12.59 3.34
N ALA A 92 3.95 11.53 3.89
CA ALA A 92 3.20 11.61 5.14
C ALA A 92 4.08 12.11 6.30
N ALA A 93 5.30 11.56 6.45
CA ALA A 93 6.23 12.00 7.49
C ALA A 93 6.64 13.49 7.35
N LEU A 94 6.89 13.95 6.12
CA LEU A 94 7.21 15.35 5.85
C LEU A 94 6.03 16.30 6.14
N GLU A 95 4.80 15.89 5.82
CA GLU A 95 3.60 16.67 6.12
C GLU A 95 3.30 16.73 7.63
N CYS A 96 3.57 15.67 8.38
CA CYS A 96 3.51 15.73 9.85
C CYS A 96 4.56 16.72 10.39
N ALA A 97 5.80 16.63 9.91
CA ALA A 97 6.88 17.51 10.33
C ALA A 97 6.59 19.00 10.02
N SER A 98 6.02 19.31 8.83
CA SER A 98 5.65 20.67 8.44
C SER A 98 4.58 21.29 9.33
N LYS A 99 3.79 20.44 10.01
CA LYS A 99 2.74 20.82 10.97
C LYS A 99 3.20 20.76 12.43
N GLY A 100 4.48 20.49 12.69
CA GLY A 100 5.02 20.36 14.04
C GLY A 100 4.56 19.11 14.79
N LEU A 101 4.12 18.07 14.07
CA LEU A 101 3.71 16.79 14.65
C LEU A 101 4.88 15.81 14.65
N SER A 102 5.25 15.32 15.84
CA SER A 102 6.25 14.26 16.02
C SER A 102 5.64 12.87 15.90
N GLY A 103 6.47 11.86 15.65
CA GLY A 103 6.11 10.43 15.72
C GLY A 103 6.23 9.67 14.42
N MET A 104 6.56 10.32 13.29
CA MET A 104 6.79 9.67 12.00
C MET A 104 8.20 9.90 11.44
N GLU A 105 9.09 10.55 12.20
CA GLU A 105 10.43 10.95 11.77
C GLU A 105 11.27 9.74 11.36
N PHE A 106 11.14 8.63 12.09
CA PHE A 106 11.86 7.39 11.80
C PHE A 106 11.54 6.79 10.42
N LEU A 107 10.39 7.15 9.85
CA LEU A 107 9.94 6.67 8.54
C LEU A 107 10.45 7.49 7.36
N ILE A 108 11.17 8.60 7.58
CA ILE A 108 11.62 9.49 6.49
C ILE A 108 12.50 8.78 5.45
N GLY A 109 13.27 7.79 5.91
CA GLY A 109 14.15 6.96 5.08
C GLY A 109 13.50 5.69 4.53
N VAL A 110 12.27 5.37 4.95
CA VAL A 110 11.60 4.12 4.58
C VAL A 110 10.88 4.30 3.23
N PRO A 111 11.30 3.61 2.16
CA PRO A 111 10.66 3.72 0.87
C PRO A 111 9.39 2.87 0.84
N GLY A 112 8.26 3.46 0.45
CA GLY A 112 7.02 2.69 0.39
C GLY A 112 5.77 3.54 0.32
N LEU A 113 4.64 2.84 0.30
CA LEU A 113 3.32 3.43 0.50
C LEU A 113 2.79 3.03 1.88
N ILE A 114 1.91 3.85 2.46
CA ILE A 114 1.33 3.64 3.79
C ILE A 114 0.74 2.24 3.94
N GLY A 115 -0.01 1.74 2.95
CA GLY A 115 -0.61 0.41 3.05
C GLY A 115 0.42 -0.73 3.15
N GLY A 116 1.52 -0.63 2.41
CA GLY A 116 2.62 -1.59 2.51
C GLY A 116 3.40 -1.44 3.81
N ALA A 117 3.53 -0.22 4.32
CA ALA A 117 4.19 0.05 5.59
C ALA A 117 3.39 -0.53 6.77
N ILE A 118 2.07 -0.40 6.75
CA ILE A 118 1.16 -1.01 7.72
C ILE A 118 1.26 -2.54 7.65
N ALA A 119 1.16 -3.13 6.46
CA ALA A 119 1.22 -4.59 6.27
C ALA A 119 2.54 -5.21 6.76
N MET A 120 3.63 -4.43 6.74
CA MET A 120 4.95 -4.88 7.17
C MET A 120 5.31 -4.48 8.61
N ASN A 121 4.42 -3.77 9.33
CA ASN A 121 4.76 -3.01 10.53
C ASN A 121 6.11 -2.27 10.39
N ALA A 122 6.22 -1.46 9.33
CA ALA A 122 7.50 -0.89 8.94
C ALA A 122 8.13 -0.09 10.08
N GLY A 123 9.40 -0.36 10.33
CA GLY A 123 10.15 0.20 11.43
C GLY A 123 11.58 0.53 11.07
N TYR A 124 12.15 1.47 11.81
CA TYR A 124 13.53 1.90 11.67
C TYR A 124 14.02 2.51 13.00
N PHE A 125 15.29 2.34 13.32
CA PHE A 125 15.91 2.85 14.56
C PHE A 125 15.14 2.51 15.86
N GLY A 126 14.60 1.29 15.98
CA GLY A 126 13.90 0.82 17.19
C GLY A 126 12.45 1.33 17.35
N HIS A 127 11.95 2.04 16.34
CA HIS A 127 10.56 2.45 16.22
C HIS A 127 9.87 1.70 15.10
N ASP A 128 8.56 1.53 15.22
CA ASP A 128 7.71 0.94 14.19
C ASP A 128 6.34 1.63 14.17
N ILE A 129 5.59 1.42 13.09
CA ILE A 129 4.30 2.08 12.87
C ILE A 129 3.29 1.74 13.96
N SER A 130 3.28 0.50 14.47
CA SER A 130 2.30 0.07 15.48
C SER A 130 2.34 0.92 16.75
N GLN A 131 3.52 1.47 17.11
CA GLN A 131 3.68 2.35 18.27
C GLN A 131 2.90 3.67 18.16
N ARG A 132 2.41 4.05 16.98
CA ARG A 132 1.71 5.31 16.69
C ARG A 132 0.40 5.10 15.92
N LEU A 133 -0.06 3.85 15.82
CA LEU A 133 -1.24 3.48 15.05
C LEU A 133 -2.48 3.47 15.94
N ASN A 134 -3.52 4.20 15.52
CA ASN A 134 -4.77 4.33 16.29
C ASN A 134 -5.92 3.52 15.65
N GLU A 135 -6.00 3.52 14.32
CA GLU A 135 -7.06 2.83 13.57
C GLU A 135 -6.52 2.37 12.21
N ILE A 136 -6.99 1.21 11.74
CA ILE A 136 -6.84 0.78 10.35
C ILE A 136 -8.24 0.54 9.79
N THR A 137 -8.58 1.22 8.70
CA THR A 137 -9.70 0.85 7.83
C THR A 137 -9.19 0.02 6.66
N PHE A 138 -9.75 -1.17 6.44
CA PHE A 138 -9.36 -2.08 5.37
C PHE A 138 -10.56 -2.64 4.62
N LEU A 139 -10.34 -3.00 3.35
CA LEU A 139 -11.32 -3.63 2.49
C LEU A 139 -11.07 -5.15 2.49
N THR A 140 -12.07 -5.94 2.85
CA THR A 140 -12.02 -7.40 2.75
C THR A 140 -12.10 -7.84 1.28
N VAL A 141 -11.68 -9.08 1.01
CA VAL A 141 -11.79 -9.68 -0.33
C VAL A 141 -13.25 -9.82 -0.79
N ASP A 142 -14.20 -9.88 0.14
CA ASP A 142 -15.63 -9.88 -0.13
C ASP A 142 -16.21 -8.48 -0.40
N GLY A 143 -15.36 -7.44 -0.30
CA GLY A 143 -15.72 -6.06 -0.60
C GLY A 143 -16.30 -5.29 0.59
N GLU A 144 -16.24 -5.84 1.80
CA GLU A 144 -16.69 -5.17 3.01
C GLU A 144 -15.60 -4.23 3.53
N LEU A 145 -16.00 -3.06 4.02
CA LEU A 145 -15.06 -2.11 4.63
C LEU A 145 -15.17 -2.24 6.15
N LEU A 146 -14.08 -2.60 6.80
CA LEU A 146 -14.00 -2.80 8.25
C LEU A 146 -12.95 -1.88 8.85
N SER A 147 -13.11 -1.55 10.12
CA SER A 147 -12.14 -0.79 10.92
C SER A 147 -11.73 -1.58 12.16
N ILE A 148 -10.46 -1.45 12.55
CA ILE A 148 -9.91 -2.01 13.79
C ILE A 148 -9.11 -0.93 14.53
N THR A 149 -9.25 -0.88 15.85
CA THR A 149 -8.60 0.10 16.74
C THR A 149 -7.83 -0.56 17.90
N ASP A 150 -7.96 -1.87 18.10
CA ASP A 150 -7.22 -2.62 19.12
C ASP A 150 -6.20 -3.54 18.43
N PHE A 151 -4.91 -3.30 18.68
CA PHE A 151 -3.78 -3.97 18.03
C PHE A 151 -2.97 -4.85 18.99
N ARG A 152 -3.55 -5.21 20.14
CA ARG A 152 -2.93 -6.06 21.17
C ARG A 152 -2.84 -7.53 20.76
#